data_AF-A0A7V6Q0E6-F1
#
_entry.id   AF-A0A7V6Q0E6-F1
#
_cell.length_a   1.000
_cell.length_b   1.000
_cell.length_c   1.000
_cell.angle_alpha   90.00
_cell.angle_beta   90.00
_cell.angle_gamma   90.00
#
_symmetry.space_group_name_H-M   'P 1'
#
loop_
_entity.id
_entity.type
_entity.pdbx_description
1 polymer ?
#
loop_
_entity_poly.entity_id
_entity_poly.type
_entity_poly.pdbx_seq_one_letter_code
_entity_poly.pdbx_strand_id
1 'polypeptide(L)'
;MAQVKLEQDYYISRLDASSALAIPRTSKNPERAMQYINVMNSSKGKEVYRLLVYGIEDVNYRKLAENRIELLPGDDPKNPNYVGFTNWAVGNLYNAYVVGKSASDNAISYLFEEQNAKAIVSPLIGLKPDISSFTTELTQIRAIVNEYHKTLLSGALGDDWEEKYEEFLAKLKAAGVDKVNEELQKQVDEFIKSKGLDKNNIIAQ
;
A
#
# COMPACT_ATOMS: atom_id res chain seq x y z
N MET A 1 3.48 -7.02 26.41
CA MET A 1 2.40 -6.96 25.41
C MET A 1 2.47 -8.22 24.57
N ALA A 2 1.42 -9.05 24.58
CA ALA A 2 1.33 -10.18 23.66
C ALA A 2 1.06 -9.63 22.26
N GLN A 3 1.88 -9.99 21.27
CA GLN A 3 1.59 -9.72 19.86
C GLN A 3 0.61 -10.78 19.39
N VAL A 4 -0.65 -10.41 19.21
CA VAL A 4 -1.65 -11.29 18.59
C VAL A 4 -1.46 -11.20 17.09
N LYS A 5 -1.11 -12.33 16.48
CA LYS A 5 -1.00 -12.47 15.03
C LYS A 5 -2.43 -12.41 14.45
N LEU A 6 -2.76 -11.30 13.79
CA LEU A 6 -4.08 -11.06 13.21
C LEU A 6 -4.30 -11.86 11.91
N GLU A 7 -3.23 -12.16 11.17
CA GLU A 7 -3.27 -12.91 9.91
C GLU A 7 -2.28 -14.08 9.96
N GLN A 8 -2.68 -15.27 9.50
CA GLN A 8 -1.80 -16.45 9.49
C GLN A 8 -0.61 -16.28 8.53
N ASP A 9 -0.79 -15.59 7.41
CA ASP A 9 0.24 -15.36 6.40
C ASP A 9 0.22 -13.90 5.95
N TYR A 10 1.39 -13.37 5.57
CA TYR A 10 1.50 -12.05 4.96
C TYR A 10 1.62 -12.19 3.45
N TYR A 11 0.76 -11.48 2.72
CA TYR A 11 0.71 -11.53 1.26
C TYR A 11 1.20 -10.22 0.65
N ILE A 12 2.09 -10.30 -0.33
CA ILE A 12 2.35 -9.18 -1.24
C ILE A 12 1.23 -9.19 -2.28
N SER A 13 0.34 -8.21 -2.19
CA SER A 13 -0.86 -8.09 -3.03
C SER A 13 -0.53 -8.04 -4.53
N ARG A 14 -1.55 -8.32 -5.36
CA ARG A 14 -1.51 -8.11 -6.82
C ARG A 14 -1.37 -6.64 -7.22
N LEU A 15 -1.66 -5.71 -6.31
CA LEU A 15 -1.65 -4.27 -6.56
C LEU A 15 -0.22 -3.74 -6.70
N ASP A 16 -0.07 -2.66 -7.46
CA ASP A 16 1.18 -1.90 -7.55
C ASP A 16 1.55 -1.32 -6.18
N ALA A 17 2.81 -0.87 -6.06
CA ALA A 17 3.41 -0.34 -4.84
C ALA A 17 2.49 0.63 -4.07
N SER A 18 2.41 0.46 -2.74
CA SER A 18 1.67 1.35 -1.82
C SER A 18 2.13 2.82 -1.88
N SER A 19 3.28 3.09 -2.51
CA SER A 19 3.76 4.42 -2.85
C SER A 19 4.50 4.41 -4.17
N ALA A 20 4.14 5.35 -5.03
CA ALA A 20 4.80 5.59 -6.30
C ALA A 20 5.13 7.08 -6.44
N LEU A 21 6.40 7.40 -6.64
CA LEU A 21 6.86 8.74 -6.97
C LEU A 21 7.09 8.83 -8.48
N ALA A 22 6.41 9.76 -9.14
CA ALA A 22 6.48 9.93 -10.59
C ALA A 22 7.19 11.23 -10.98
N ILE A 23 7.92 11.21 -12.09
CA ILE A 23 8.46 12.42 -12.73
C ILE A 23 7.50 12.82 -13.86
N PRO A 24 6.91 14.03 -13.81
CA PRO A 24 6.04 14.49 -14.89
C PRO A 24 6.80 14.56 -16.21
N ARG A 25 6.14 14.17 -17.31
CA ARG A 25 6.69 14.29 -18.68
C ARG A 25 7.11 15.72 -19.03
N THR A 26 6.50 16.71 -18.39
CA THR A 26 6.77 18.15 -18.58
C THR A 26 7.94 18.67 -17.73
N SER A 27 8.60 17.83 -16.94
CA SER A 27 9.74 18.24 -16.13
C SER A 27 10.86 18.81 -17.01
N LYS A 28 11.38 19.98 -16.63
CA LYS A 28 12.52 20.60 -17.31
C LYS A 28 13.86 19.93 -16.98
N ASN A 29 13.91 19.10 -15.94
CA ASN A 29 15.14 18.44 -15.45
C ASN A 29 14.85 17.01 -14.96
N PRO A 30 14.37 16.09 -15.82
CA PRO A 30 14.00 14.75 -15.40
C PRO A 30 15.20 13.93 -14.87
N GLU A 31 16.39 14.11 -15.42
CA GLU A 31 17.61 13.43 -14.97
C GLU A 31 17.98 13.86 -13.55
N ARG A 32 17.88 15.16 -13.25
CA ARG A 32 18.18 15.69 -11.92
C ARG A 32 17.14 15.25 -10.89
N ALA A 33 15.86 15.21 -11.30
CA ALA A 33 14.80 14.66 -10.46
C ALA A 33 15.07 13.19 -10.13
N MET A 34 15.47 12.37 -11.13
CA MET A 34 15.83 10.97 -10.89
C MET A 34 17.04 10.82 -9.96
N GLN A 35 18.06 11.67 -10.08
CA GLN A 35 19.20 11.66 -9.14
C GLN A 35 18.74 11.91 -7.70
N TYR A 36 17.82 12.86 -7.49
CA TYR A 36 17.25 13.11 -6.16
C TYR A 36 16.45 11.92 -5.63
N ILE A 37 15.60 11.32 -6.46
CA ILE A 37 14.85 10.10 -6.10
C ILE A 37 15.81 8.97 -5.71
N ASN A 38 16.90 8.79 -6.45
CA ASN A 38 17.93 7.81 -6.13
C ASN A 38 18.61 8.10 -4.78
N VAL A 39 18.92 9.36 -4.48
CA VAL A 39 19.46 9.75 -3.15
C VAL A 39 18.51 9.31 -2.05
N MET A 40 17.22 9.65 -2.16
CA MET A 40 16.19 9.31 -1.16
C MET A 40 16.01 7.80 -0.92
N ASN A 41 16.37 6.97 -1.90
CA ASN A 41 16.27 5.51 -1.83
C ASN A 41 17.59 4.80 -1.51
N SER A 42 18.69 5.54 -1.45
CA SER A 42 20.02 4.98 -1.20
C SER A 42 20.42 5.10 0.27
N SER A 43 21.34 4.24 0.72
CA SER A 43 21.97 4.36 2.04
C SER A 43 22.77 5.66 2.19
N LYS A 44 23.37 6.15 1.10
CA LYS A 44 24.13 7.42 1.08
C LYS A 44 23.25 8.64 1.32
N GLY A 45 21.97 8.59 0.95
CA GLY A 45 21.01 9.67 1.16
C GLY A 45 20.17 9.52 2.42
N LYS A 46 20.52 8.60 3.33
CA LYS A 46 19.77 8.32 4.56
C LYS A 46 19.53 9.56 5.42
N GLU A 47 20.52 10.44 5.54
CA GLU A 47 20.38 11.69 6.31
C GLU A 47 19.51 12.73 5.59
N VAL A 48 19.54 12.79 4.25
CA VAL A 48 18.62 13.64 3.47
C VAL A 48 17.18 13.16 3.63
N TYR A 49 16.97 11.84 3.58
CA TYR A 49 15.68 11.23 3.84
C TYR A 49 15.18 11.58 5.26
N ARG A 50 16.02 11.41 6.28
CA ARG A 50 15.65 11.65 7.68
C ARG A 50 15.32 13.10 7.95
N LEU A 51 16.07 14.03 7.36
CA LEU A 51 15.79 15.45 7.45
C LEU A 51 14.39 15.79 6.93
N LEU A 52 13.99 15.19 5.81
CA LEU A 52 12.69 15.47 5.17
C LEU A 52 11.50 14.77 5.84
N VAL A 53 11.74 13.69 6.57
CA VAL A 53 10.70 12.92 7.24
C VAL A 53 10.52 13.37 8.70
N TYR A 54 11.63 13.68 9.39
CA TYR A 54 11.63 13.93 10.84
C TYR A 54 12.10 15.32 11.23
N GLY A 55 12.71 16.09 10.32
CA GLY A 55 13.21 17.43 10.60
C GLY A 55 14.62 17.42 11.18
N ILE A 56 14.89 18.39 12.07
CA ILE A 56 16.22 18.64 12.63
C ILE A 56 16.30 18.10 14.07
N GLU A 57 17.40 17.47 14.43
CA GLU A 57 17.66 17.00 15.81
C GLU A 57 17.68 18.18 16.80
N ASP A 58 17.16 17.96 18.01
CA ASP A 58 16.92 18.93 19.09
C ASP A 58 15.90 20.04 18.77
N VAL A 59 15.40 20.07 17.54
CA VAL A 59 14.27 20.92 17.13
C VAL A 59 13.02 20.05 17.01
N ASN A 60 13.00 19.09 16.09
CA ASN A 60 11.81 18.30 15.79
C ASN A 60 11.83 16.91 16.43
N TYR A 61 13.01 16.39 16.75
CA TYR A 61 13.18 15.11 17.44
C TYR A 61 14.44 15.10 18.29
N ARG A 62 14.55 14.15 19.23
CA ARG A 62 15.82 13.82 19.91
C ARG A 62 16.18 12.36 19.69
N LYS A 63 17.46 12.03 19.61
CA LYS A 63 17.90 10.63 19.55
C LYS A 63 17.74 9.96 20.90
N LEU A 64 17.17 8.76 20.87
CA LEU A 64 17.18 7.79 21.97
C LEU A 64 18.31 6.76 21.79
N ALA A 65 18.69 6.49 20.54
CA ALA A 65 19.81 5.67 20.10
C ALA A 65 20.18 6.06 18.66
N GLU A 66 21.18 5.39 18.07
CA GLU A 66 21.65 5.69 16.70
C GLU A 66 20.52 5.66 15.65
N ASN A 67 19.59 4.70 15.74
CA ASN A 67 18.49 4.54 14.78
C ASN A 67 17.09 4.69 15.43
N ARG A 68 17.01 5.33 16.60
CA ARG A 68 15.76 5.51 17.33
C ARG A 68 15.61 6.94 17.85
N ILE A 69 14.44 7.52 17.65
CA ILE A 69 14.15 8.91 18.02
C ILE A 69 12.87 9.02 18.83
N GLU A 70 12.72 10.15 19.50
CA GLU A 70 11.47 10.63 20.07
C GLU A 70 11.14 11.96 19.39
N LEU A 71 9.92 12.08 18.84
CA LEU A 71 9.46 13.34 18.26
C LEU A 71 9.18 14.33 19.38
N LEU A 72 9.63 15.57 19.20
CA LEU A 72 9.39 16.65 20.14
C LEU A 72 8.04 17.29 19.82
N PRO A 73 7.25 17.66 20.84
CA PRO A 73 5.97 18.35 20.64
C PRO A 73 6.24 19.73 20.00
N GLY A 74 5.55 20.04 18.91
CA GLY A 74 5.70 21.31 18.18
C GLY A 74 4.79 22.41 18.72
N ASP A 75 4.69 22.49 20.04
CA ASP A 75 3.82 23.40 20.78
C ASP A 75 4.54 24.73 21.08
N ASP A 76 5.85 24.80 20.81
CA ASP A 76 6.64 26.03 20.91
C ASP A 76 6.41 26.90 19.64
N PRO A 77 6.01 28.17 19.77
CA PRO A 77 5.87 29.10 18.65
C PRO A 77 7.14 29.27 17.79
N LYS A 78 8.33 28.98 18.34
CA LYS A 78 9.62 28.98 17.62
C LYS A 78 9.91 27.65 16.90
N ASN A 79 9.10 26.63 17.14
CA ASN A 79 9.23 25.28 16.62
C ASN A 79 7.84 24.69 16.35
N PRO A 80 7.14 25.17 15.32
CA PRO A 80 5.83 24.66 14.97
C PRO A 80 5.94 23.17 14.61
N ASN A 81 4.89 22.39 14.92
CA ASN A 81 4.79 20.97 14.55
C ASN A 81 5.31 20.72 13.14
N TYR A 82 6.47 20.07 13.03
CA TYR A 82 7.05 19.72 11.75
C TYR A 82 6.24 18.60 11.12
N VAL A 83 5.47 18.96 10.10
CA VAL A 83 4.78 17.99 9.25
C VAL A 83 5.73 17.61 8.13
N GLY A 84 6.64 16.71 8.45
CA GLY A 84 7.53 16.08 7.47
C GLY A 84 6.77 15.24 6.46
N PHE A 85 7.48 14.78 5.44
CA PHE A 85 6.92 13.78 4.54
C PHE A 85 6.64 12.48 5.28
N THR A 86 5.54 11.82 4.92
CA THR A 86 5.23 10.50 5.45
C THR A 86 6.34 9.50 5.07
N ASN A 87 6.92 8.83 6.07
CA ASN A 87 8.11 7.99 5.91
C ASN A 87 7.98 6.93 4.80
N TRP A 88 6.81 6.31 4.66
CA TRP A 88 6.56 5.28 3.66
C TRP A 88 6.37 5.82 2.23
N ALA A 89 6.22 7.14 2.04
CA ALA A 89 5.84 7.73 0.76
C ALA A 89 7.00 8.29 -0.08
N VAL A 90 8.14 8.65 0.54
CA VAL A 90 9.16 9.50 -0.11
C VAL A 90 10.53 8.87 -0.31
N GLY A 91 10.72 7.62 0.08
CA GLY A 91 11.99 6.94 -0.12
C GLY A 91 12.00 5.55 0.51
N ASN A 92 13.22 5.01 0.65
CA ASN A 92 13.40 3.67 1.17
C ASN A 92 13.15 3.64 2.69
N LEU A 93 12.17 2.87 3.14
CA LEU A 93 11.79 2.77 4.55
C LEU A 93 12.93 2.25 5.44
N TYR A 94 13.90 1.49 4.90
CA TYR A 94 15.11 1.09 5.63
C TYR A 94 15.99 2.28 6.08
N ASN A 95 15.79 3.48 5.52
CA ASN A 95 16.48 4.70 5.95
C ASN A 95 15.81 5.38 7.17
N ALA A 96 14.57 4.99 7.51
CA ALA A 96 13.78 5.60 8.56
C ALA A 96 14.40 5.46 9.96
N TYR A 97 13.98 6.35 10.86
CA TYR A 97 14.18 6.14 12.29
C TYR A 97 13.02 5.30 12.84
N VAL A 98 13.31 4.52 13.87
CA VAL A 98 12.26 3.98 14.73
C VAL A 98 11.78 5.09 15.66
N VAL A 99 10.48 5.35 15.69
CA VAL A 99 9.89 6.41 16.52
C VAL A 99 9.37 5.83 17.83
N GLY A 100 9.74 6.47 18.94
CA GLY A 100 9.28 6.13 20.28
C GLY A 100 9.96 4.89 20.86
N LYS A 101 9.34 4.32 21.90
CA LYS A 101 9.88 3.20 22.70
C LYS A 101 9.01 1.94 22.70
N SER A 102 7.83 2.00 22.08
CA SER A 102 6.81 0.94 22.16
C SER A 102 7.14 -0.28 21.31
N ALA A 103 7.75 -0.08 20.14
CA ALA A 103 8.22 -1.17 19.30
C ALA A 103 9.63 -1.60 19.74
N SER A 104 9.82 -2.87 20.11
CA SER A 104 11.14 -3.44 20.39
C SER A 104 11.95 -3.59 19.10
N ASP A 105 13.27 -3.44 19.18
CA ASP A 105 14.15 -3.63 18.01
C ASP A 105 14.00 -5.04 17.42
N ASN A 106 13.84 -6.06 18.27
CA ASN A 106 13.59 -7.44 17.84
C ASN A 106 12.29 -7.58 17.02
N ALA A 107 11.22 -6.88 17.39
CA ALA A 107 9.97 -6.93 16.61
C ALA A 107 10.14 -6.28 15.24
N ILE A 108 10.94 -5.21 15.16
CA ILE A 108 11.22 -4.52 13.90
C ILE A 108 12.11 -5.39 13.01
N SER A 109 13.22 -5.91 13.53
CA SER A 109 14.07 -6.86 12.80
C SER A 109 13.30 -8.08 12.31
N TYR A 110 12.42 -8.65 13.15
CA TYR A 110 11.55 -9.76 12.73
C TYR A 110 10.66 -9.41 11.53
N LEU A 111 10.04 -8.22 11.51
CA LEU A 111 9.25 -7.77 10.37
C LEU A 111 10.11 -7.58 9.11
N PHE A 112 11.26 -6.91 9.23
CA PHE A 112 12.08 -6.54 8.08
C PHE A 112 12.92 -7.67 7.49
N GLU A 113 13.36 -8.62 8.32
CA GLU A 113 14.28 -9.68 7.93
C GLU A 113 13.57 -11.01 7.75
N GLU A 114 12.66 -11.38 8.67
CA GLU A 114 11.99 -12.67 8.59
C GLU A 114 10.67 -12.60 7.82
N GLN A 115 9.80 -11.64 8.12
CA GLN A 115 8.48 -11.58 7.48
C GLN A 115 8.60 -11.22 6.01
N ASN A 116 9.41 -10.21 5.67
CA ASN A 116 9.66 -9.87 4.27
C ASN A 116 10.23 -11.04 3.45
N ALA A 117 11.09 -11.87 4.06
CA ALA A 117 11.68 -13.03 3.38
C ALA A 117 10.68 -14.20 3.22
N LYS A 118 9.69 -14.31 4.10
CA LYS A 118 8.65 -15.35 4.10
C LYS A 118 7.35 -14.91 3.42
N ALA A 119 7.25 -13.64 3.02
CA ALA A 119 6.04 -13.09 2.45
C ALA A 119 5.67 -13.83 1.15
N ILE A 120 4.42 -14.27 1.07
CA ILE A 120 3.92 -14.97 -0.12
C ILE A 120 3.65 -13.90 -1.18
N VAL A 121 4.38 -13.98 -2.30
CA VAL A 121 4.19 -13.07 -3.42
C VAL A 121 2.94 -13.49 -4.19
N SER A 122 2.01 -12.56 -4.42
CA SER A 122 0.85 -12.88 -5.24
C SER A 122 1.31 -13.35 -6.64
N PRO A 123 0.82 -14.49 -7.12
CA PRO A 123 1.12 -14.99 -8.46
C PRO A 123 0.52 -14.11 -9.56
N LEU A 124 -0.36 -13.17 -9.20
CA LEU A 124 -0.93 -12.15 -10.08
C LEU A 124 -0.15 -10.83 -10.03
N ILE A 125 0.99 -10.76 -9.33
CA ILE A 125 1.80 -9.54 -9.25
C ILE A 125 2.21 -9.06 -10.65
N GLY A 126 1.93 -7.80 -10.95
CA GLY A 126 2.20 -7.18 -12.25
C GLY A 126 1.17 -7.47 -13.34
N LEU A 127 0.10 -8.22 -13.05
CA LEU A 127 -1.04 -8.33 -13.96
C LEU A 127 -1.71 -6.95 -14.12
N LYS A 128 -1.77 -6.46 -15.36
CA LYS A 128 -2.49 -5.25 -15.74
C LYS A 128 -3.58 -5.62 -16.73
N PRO A 129 -4.83 -5.82 -16.26
CA PRO A 129 -5.92 -6.19 -17.15
C PRO A 129 -6.18 -5.10 -18.20
N ASP A 130 -6.40 -5.50 -19.44
CA ASP A 130 -6.98 -4.62 -20.46
C ASP A 130 -8.48 -4.52 -20.19
N ILE A 131 -8.94 -3.28 -19.93
CA ILE A 131 -10.33 -2.98 -19.61
C ILE A 131 -11.11 -2.41 -20.80
N SER A 132 -10.46 -2.26 -21.95
CA SER A 132 -11.01 -1.55 -23.13
C SER A 132 -12.35 -2.13 -23.62
N SER A 133 -12.56 -3.44 -23.50
CA SER A 133 -13.75 -4.14 -24.00
C SER A 133 -14.96 -4.09 -23.04
N PHE A 134 -14.78 -3.57 -21.82
CA PHE A 134 -15.82 -3.52 -20.78
C PHE A 134 -15.78 -2.25 -19.91
N THR A 135 -15.32 -1.13 -20.49
CA THR A 135 -15.26 0.16 -19.77
C THR A 135 -16.62 0.69 -19.35
N THR A 136 -17.67 0.41 -20.13
CA THR A 136 -19.04 0.86 -19.86
C THR A 136 -19.61 0.13 -18.65
N GLU A 137 -19.47 -1.19 -18.61
CA GLU A 137 -19.87 -2.06 -17.51
C GLU A 137 -19.15 -1.66 -16.23
N LEU A 138 -17.82 -1.43 -16.28
CA LEU A 138 -17.07 -0.95 -15.13
C LEU A 138 -17.58 0.38 -14.59
N THR A 139 -18.01 1.30 -15.46
CA THR A 139 -18.56 2.59 -15.03
C THR A 139 -19.87 2.41 -14.28
N GLN A 140 -20.77 1.56 -14.79
CA GLN A 140 -22.04 1.25 -14.15
C GLN A 140 -21.83 0.50 -12.81
N ILE A 141 -20.97 -0.51 -12.81
CA ILE A 141 -20.59 -1.26 -11.60
C ILE A 141 -20.01 -0.33 -10.54
N ARG A 142 -19.12 0.60 -10.89
CA ARG A 142 -18.55 1.58 -9.94
C ARG A 142 -19.63 2.47 -9.33
N ALA A 143 -20.61 2.92 -10.11
CA ALA A 143 -21.71 3.72 -9.58
C ALA A 143 -22.52 2.94 -8.53
N ILE A 144 -22.83 1.66 -8.82
CA ILE A 144 -23.51 0.77 -7.90
C ILE A 144 -22.66 0.52 -6.64
N VAL A 145 -21.37 0.18 -6.79
CA VAL A 145 -20.48 -0.02 -5.62
C VAL A 145 -20.46 1.23 -4.74
N ASN A 146 -20.35 2.43 -5.31
CA ASN A 146 -20.36 3.67 -4.53
C ASN A 146 -21.68 3.91 -3.77
N GLU A 147 -22.81 3.49 -4.33
CA GLU A 147 -24.13 3.58 -3.69
C GLU A 147 -24.23 2.67 -2.45
N TYR A 148 -23.70 1.44 -2.52
CA TYR A 148 -23.93 0.42 -1.49
C TYR A 148 -22.77 0.21 -0.50
N HIS A 149 -21.53 0.43 -0.93
CA HIS A 149 -20.32 0.01 -0.20
C HIS A 149 -20.28 0.52 1.24
N LYS A 150 -20.54 1.82 1.45
CA LYS A 150 -20.48 2.41 2.80
C LYS A 150 -21.52 1.78 3.73
N THR A 151 -22.75 1.61 3.25
CA THR A 151 -23.88 1.12 4.04
C THR A 151 -23.71 -0.36 4.39
N LEU A 152 -23.24 -1.17 3.44
CA LEU A 152 -22.97 -2.59 3.67
C LEU A 152 -21.76 -2.83 4.59
N LEU A 153 -20.69 -2.02 4.48
CA LEU A 153 -19.49 -2.21 5.29
C LEU A 153 -19.55 -1.63 6.70
N SER A 154 -20.39 -0.62 6.94
CA SER A 154 -20.40 0.05 8.24
C SER A 154 -21.12 -0.72 9.34
N GLY A 155 -21.78 -1.84 9.01
CA GLY A 155 -22.65 -2.59 9.93
C GLY A 155 -23.92 -1.82 10.34
N ALA A 156 -24.25 -0.72 9.66
CA ALA A 156 -25.36 0.16 10.04
C ALA A 156 -26.74 -0.41 9.73
N LEU A 157 -26.81 -1.47 8.92
CA LEU A 157 -28.06 -2.12 8.51
C LEU A 157 -28.61 -3.12 9.54
N GLY A 158 -27.82 -3.52 10.55
CA GLY A 158 -28.27 -4.53 11.51
C GLY A 158 -28.70 -5.80 10.80
N ASP A 159 -29.92 -6.28 11.07
CA ASP A 159 -30.49 -7.50 10.48
C ASP A 159 -30.92 -7.31 9.01
N ASP A 160 -31.09 -6.08 8.52
CA ASP A 160 -31.55 -5.79 7.16
C ASP A 160 -30.44 -5.91 6.09
N TRP A 161 -29.23 -6.31 6.49
CA TRP A 161 -28.07 -6.34 5.60
C TRP A 161 -28.23 -7.33 4.45
N GLU A 162 -28.93 -8.46 4.65
CA GLU A 162 -29.13 -9.51 3.64
C GLU A 162 -29.99 -9.00 2.48
N GLU A 163 -31.13 -8.37 2.76
CA GLU A 163 -32.01 -7.82 1.72
C GLU A 163 -31.26 -6.77 0.88
N LYS A 164 -30.52 -5.89 1.56
CA LYS A 164 -29.77 -4.84 0.87
C LYS A 164 -28.60 -5.40 0.04
N TYR A 165 -28.01 -6.51 0.50
CA TYR A 165 -26.96 -7.21 -0.22
C TYR A 165 -27.50 -7.93 -1.47
N GLU A 166 -28.67 -8.57 -1.39
CA GLU A 166 -29.32 -9.18 -2.56
C GLU A 166 -29.70 -8.13 -3.63
N GLU A 167 -30.21 -6.97 -3.20
CA GLU A 167 -30.48 -5.84 -4.10
C GLU A 167 -29.20 -5.37 -4.82
N PHE A 168 -28.09 -5.27 -4.07
CA PHE A 168 -26.77 -4.93 -4.60
C PHE A 168 -26.30 -5.93 -5.65
N LEU A 169 -26.39 -7.24 -5.38
CA LEU A 169 -26.02 -8.29 -6.31
C LEU A 169 -26.87 -8.27 -7.58
N ALA A 170 -28.19 -8.07 -7.44
CA ALA A 170 -29.10 -7.96 -8.59
C ALA A 170 -28.73 -6.78 -9.49
N LYS A 171 -28.41 -5.61 -8.91
CA LYS A 171 -27.95 -4.43 -9.66
C LYS A 171 -26.61 -4.69 -10.36
N LEU A 172 -25.64 -5.31 -9.68
CA LEU A 172 -24.35 -5.67 -10.29
C LEU A 172 -24.53 -6.61 -11.48
N LYS A 173 -25.40 -7.60 -11.35
CA LYS A 173 -25.72 -8.54 -12.43
C LYS A 173 -26.35 -7.82 -13.63
N ALA A 174 -27.31 -6.94 -13.39
CA ALA A 174 -27.92 -6.11 -14.44
C ALA A 174 -26.91 -5.19 -15.13
N ALA A 175 -25.87 -4.73 -14.41
CA ALA A 175 -24.78 -3.91 -14.96
C ALA A 175 -23.70 -4.72 -15.71
N GLY A 176 -23.84 -6.04 -15.82
CA GLY A 176 -22.93 -6.88 -16.61
C GLY A 176 -21.69 -7.35 -15.86
N VAL A 177 -21.74 -7.48 -14.53
CA VAL A 177 -20.60 -7.99 -13.74
C VAL A 177 -20.12 -9.37 -14.20
N ASP A 178 -21.03 -10.23 -14.70
CA ASP A 178 -20.68 -11.56 -15.20
C ASP A 178 -19.73 -11.48 -16.41
N LYS A 179 -20.04 -10.59 -17.37
CA LYS A 179 -19.15 -10.34 -18.52
C LYS A 179 -17.77 -9.83 -18.09
N VAL A 180 -17.74 -8.91 -17.12
CA VAL A 180 -16.48 -8.38 -16.58
C VAL A 180 -15.67 -9.50 -15.92
N ASN A 181 -16.31 -10.36 -15.13
CA ASN A 181 -15.66 -11.48 -14.46
C ASN A 181 -15.09 -12.49 -15.46
N GLU A 182 -15.85 -12.86 -16.49
CA GLU A 182 -15.39 -13.79 -17.54
C GLU A 182 -14.15 -13.26 -18.28
N GLU A 183 -14.18 -11.98 -18.68
CA GLU A 183 -13.05 -11.38 -19.40
C GLU A 183 -11.82 -11.21 -18.49
N LEU A 184 -12.01 -10.80 -17.24
CA LEU A 184 -10.91 -10.74 -16.26
C LEU A 184 -10.33 -12.12 -15.97
N GLN A 185 -11.16 -13.15 -15.83
CA GLN A 185 -10.70 -14.52 -15.58
C GLN A 185 -9.87 -15.05 -16.75
N LYS A 186 -10.30 -14.78 -17.99
CA LYS A 186 -9.53 -15.13 -19.18
C LYS A 186 -8.13 -14.49 -19.16
N GLN A 187 -8.05 -13.20 -18.84
CA GLN A 187 -6.77 -12.49 -18.78
C GLN A 187 -5.88 -12.99 -17.61
N VAL A 188 -6.49 -13.37 -16.49
CA VAL A 188 -5.79 -14.04 -15.38
C VAL A 188 -5.21 -15.39 -15.84
N ASP A 189 -6.00 -16.22 -16.53
CA ASP A 189 -5.57 -17.53 -17.02
C ASP A 189 -4.42 -17.40 -18.04
N GLU A 190 -4.52 -16.43 -18.96
CA GLU A 190 -3.47 -16.12 -19.92
C GLU A 190 -2.19 -15.66 -19.22
N PHE A 191 -2.32 -14.82 -18.19
CA PHE A 191 -1.18 -14.33 -17.42
C PHE A 191 -0.48 -15.46 -16.65
N ILE A 192 -1.23 -16.29 -15.93
CA ILE A 192 -0.72 -17.46 -15.20
C ILE A 192 0.02 -18.39 -16.17
N LYS A 193 -0.56 -18.67 -17.34
CA LYS A 193 0.07 -19.48 -18.39
C LYS A 193 1.37 -18.84 -18.90
N SER A 194 1.38 -17.53 -19.11
CA SER A 194 2.57 -16.79 -19.56
C SER A 194 3.73 -16.85 -18.55
N LYS A 195 3.40 -17.02 -17.26
CA LYS A 195 4.36 -17.20 -16.16
C LYS A 195 4.78 -18.66 -15.95
N GLY A 196 4.17 -19.62 -16.65
CA GLY A 196 4.41 -21.05 -16.45
C GLY A 196 3.87 -21.60 -15.13
N LEU A 197 2.91 -20.90 -14.50
CA LEU A 197 2.32 -21.30 -13.22
C LEU A 197 1.17 -22.30 -13.44
N ASP A 198 0.96 -23.20 -12.48
CA ASP A 198 -0.19 -24.11 -12.49
C ASP A 198 -1.42 -23.42 -11.88
N LYS A 199 -2.46 -23.25 -12.68
CA LYS A 199 -3.72 -22.63 -12.26
C LYS A 199 -4.45 -23.39 -11.14
N ASN A 200 -4.15 -24.67 -10.93
CA ASN A 200 -4.76 -25.48 -9.88
C ASN A 200 -3.93 -25.50 -8.59
N ASN A 201 -2.72 -24.94 -8.61
CA ASN A 201 -1.83 -24.92 -7.46
C ASN A 201 -1.03 -23.60 -7.37
N ILE A 202 -1.77 -22.50 -7.46
CA ILE A 202 -1.26 -21.14 -7.67
C ILE A 202 -0.45 -20.61 -6.46
N ILE A 203 -0.73 -21.09 -5.24
CA ILE A 203 -0.14 -20.57 -3.98
C ILE A 203 0.96 -21.49 -3.41
N ALA A 204 1.07 -22.75 -3.88
CA ALA A 204 1.98 -23.74 -3.27
C ALA A 204 3.33 -23.93 -4.01
N GLN A 205 3.76 -22.93 -4.80
CA GLN A 205 5.07 -22.90 -5.47
C GLN A 205 5.90 -21.75 -4.91
#